data_AF-A0A7Y6A7N1-F1
#
_entry.id   AF-A0A7Y6A7N1-F1
#
_cell.length_a   1.000
_cell.length_b   1.000
_cell.length_c   1.000
_cell.angle_alpha   90.00
_cell.angle_beta   90.00
_cell.angle_gamma   90.00
#
_symmetry.space_group_name_H-M   'P 1'
#
loop_
_entity.id
_entity.type
_entity.pdbx_description
1 polymer ?
#
loop_
_entity_poly.entity_id
_entity_poly.type
_entity_poly.pdbx_seq_one_letter_code
_entity_poly.pdbx_strand_id
1 'polypeptide(L)'
;DIRGGLPGSGDEAAGGDGASALLVGSAADGPVIAEYLGGASATAEFVDRWRTPGETRSKLWEEKFGENQYLATGRQAWTDALKSTGLTADQVDHAVVTGLHARAVAGLGRKLGVREGVLADDLAATVGTTGAAHPGVLLASVLDTLAGTDAAPGKVVAVVVLSDGAEVFLFRTTDALRSYAPSRPVAAQVAGGAPIAYGKFLAWRGTLAVEPPRRPEPARTSSSAAVRSTDWKFGFVGTQDRSSGAVHLPPARVSMRGGAVDDMDAIPMAESAGTVKTFTIDRMAYSPSPPVVFAVVDFDDGGRLPIELTDMDADQVKIGDRVEPTFRRIGSSDGIHNYFWKARPVRTAPSADAGTDDRTQEG
;
A
#
# COMPACT_ATOMS: atom_id res chain seq x y z
N ASP A 1 6.13 -5.54 1.58
CA ASP A 1 6.70 -6.77 0.98
C ASP A 1 6.71 -6.59 -0.53
N ILE A 2 7.73 -7.13 -1.18
CA ILE A 2 7.90 -7.12 -2.64
C ILE A 2 8.10 -8.57 -3.06
N ARG A 3 7.19 -9.10 -3.87
CA ARG A 3 7.27 -10.50 -4.33
C ARG A 3 7.85 -10.54 -5.72
N GLY A 4 8.88 -11.37 -5.90
CA GLY A 4 9.60 -11.49 -7.17
C GLY A 4 9.63 -12.92 -7.68
N GLY A 5 9.87 -13.04 -8.97
CA GLY A 5 10.09 -14.29 -9.68
C GLY A 5 11.07 -14.08 -10.83
N LEU A 6 11.45 -15.16 -11.50
CA LEU A 6 12.15 -15.06 -12.77
C LEU A 6 11.17 -14.63 -13.87
N PRO A 7 11.67 -13.94 -14.92
CA PRO A 7 10.87 -13.64 -16.10
C PRO A 7 10.15 -14.88 -16.65
N GLY A 8 8.83 -14.80 -16.80
CA GLY A 8 7.95 -15.88 -17.26
C GLY A 8 7.59 -16.94 -16.21
N SER A 9 7.98 -16.77 -14.94
CA SER A 9 7.68 -17.75 -13.88
C SER A 9 6.33 -17.51 -13.20
N GLY A 10 5.76 -18.56 -12.58
CA GLY A 10 4.53 -18.44 -11.82
C GLY A 10 4.63 -17.46 -10.63
N ASP A 11 5.78 -17.40 -9.95
CA ASP A 11 6.01 -16.45 -8.86
C ASP A 11 6.05 -14.98 -9.34
N GLU A 12 6.48 -14.75 -10.59
CA GLU A 12 6.41 -13.41 -11.19
C GLU A 12 4.98 -13.04 -11.55
N ALA A 13 4.21 -13.98 -12.11
CA ALA A 13 2.83 -13.74 -12.54
C ALA A 13 1.84 -13.60 -11.37
N ALA A 14 2.02 -14.39 -10.31
CA ALA A 14 1.11 -14.43 -9.15
C ALA A 14 1.56 -13.54 -7.98
N GLY A 15 2.80 -13.02 -8.03
CA GLY A 15 3.35 -12.15 -7.00
C GLY A 15 2.74 -10.76 -7.04
N GLY A 16 2.54 -10.18 -5.86
CA GLY A 16 2.14 -8.78 -5.68
C GLY A 16 3.14 -8.02 -4.82
N ASP A 17 3.17 -6.71 -4.97
CA ASP A 17 3.90 -5.80 -4.08
C ASP A 17 2.89 -5.04 -3.22
N GLY A 18 3.12 -4.98 -1.91
CA GLY A 18 2.17 -4.31 -1.01
C GLY A 18 2.66 -4.17 0.41
N ALA A 19 1.96 -3.35 1.18
CA ALA A 19 2.18 -3.18 2.61
C ALA A 19 0.84 -3.06 3.31
N SER A 20 0.78 -3.53 4.54
CA SER A 20 -0.35 -3.32 5.44
C SER A 20 0.19 -2.78 6.77
N ALA A 21 -0.56 -1.86 7.38
CA ALA A 21 -0.26 -1.29 8.67
C ALA A 21 -1.54 -1.36 9.50
N LEU A 22 -1.44 -1.92 10.69
CA LEU A 22 -2.55 -2.10 11.61
C LEU A 22 -2.22 -1.35 12.90
N LEU A 23 -3.12 -0.47 13.34
CA LEU A 23 -3.01 0.16 14.65
C LEU A 23 -3.65 -0.77 15.68
N VAL A 24 -2.85 -1.24 16.63
CA VAL A 24 -3.29 -2.15 17.69
C VAL A 24 -3.36 -1.37 19.00
N GLY A 25 -4.49 -1.49 19.68
CA GLY A 25 -4.75 -0.85 20.96
C GLY A 25 -5.87 -1.56 21.69
N SER A 26 -6.26 -1.01 22.81
CA SER A 26 -7.33 -1.49 23.67
C SER A 26 -8.44 -0.45 23.77
N ALA A 27 -9.54 -0.81 24.43
CA ALA A 27 -10.58 0.15 24.78
C ALA A 27 -10.08 1.32 25.66
N ALA A 28 -8.91 1.20 26.30
CA ALA A 28 -8.28 2.30 27.03
C ALA A 28 -7.63 3.34 26.11
N ASP A 29 -7.23 2.95 24.90
CA ASP A 29 -6.58 3.82 23.92
C ASP A 29 -7.60 4.51 22.98
N GLY A 30 -8.79 3.91 22.85
CA GLY A 30 -9.90 4.45 22.07
C GLY A 30 -10.84 3.36 21.54
N PRO A 31 -11.87 3.73 20.77
CA PRO A 31 -12.76 2.76 20.13
C PRO A 31 -12.00 1.89 19.12
N VAL A 32 -11.93 0.58 19.38
CA VAL A 32 -11.38 -0.40 18.43
C VAL A 32 -12.47 -0.85 17.46
N ILE A 33 -12.18 -0.95 16.17
CA ILE A 33 -13.16 -1.36 15.14
C ILE A 33 -13.36 -2.88 15.05
N ALA A 34 -12.38 -3.65 15.54
CA ALA A 34 -12.42 -5.10 15.62
C ALA A 34 -11.63 -5.57 16.85
N GLU A 35 -12.23 -6.43 17.65
CA GLU A 35 -11.64 -7.05 18.83
C GLU A 35 -11.01 -8.40 18.45
N TYR A 36 -9.79 -8.66 18.91
CA TYR A 36 -9.15 -9.97 18.75
C TYR A 36 -9.74 -10.96 19.76
N LEU A 37 -10.43 -11.99 19.27
CA LEU A 37 -11.05 -13.02 20.10
C LEU A 37 -10.06 -14.10 20.54
N GLY A 38 -9.02 -14.30 19.75
CA GLY A 38 -8.07 -15.40 19.90
C GLY A 38 -7.72 -16.05 18.57
N GLY A 39 -6.97 -17.13 18.65
CA GLY A 39 -6.39 -17.79 17.50
C GLY A 39 -5.73 -19.10 17.88
N ALA A 40 -5.11 -19.73 16.89
CA ALA A 40 -4.23 -20.86 17.10
C ALA A 40 -3.24 -20.99 15.95
N SER A 41 -2.11 -21.62 16.25
CA SER A 41 -1.05 -21.90 15.30
C SER A 41 -0.75 -23.40 15.28
N ALA A 42 -0.35 -23.89 14.10
CA ALA A 42 0.15 -25.24 13.91
C ALA A 42 1.40 -25.18 13.04
N THR A 43 2.55 -25.51 13.62
CA THR A 43 3.82 -25.54 12.90
C THR A 43 4.12 -26.96 12.42
N ALA A 44 4.83 -27.07 11.30
CA ALA A 44 5.38 -28.33 10.85
C ALA A 44 6.77 -28.11 10.24
N GLU A 45 7.68 -29.04 10.50
CA GLU A 45 9.04 -29.01 9.97
C GLU A 45 9.04 -29.55 8.53
N PHE A 46 8.91 -28.66 7.55
CA PHE A 46 9.07 -28.96 6.13
C PHE A 46 9.58 -27.73 5.37
N VAL A 47 10.16 -27.96 4.19
CA VAL A 47 10.63 -26.89 3.31
C VAL A 47 9.93 -27.04 1.98
N ASP A 48 8.85 -26.28 1.77
CA ASP A 48 8.23 -26.12 0.45
C ASP A 48 8.86 -24.97 -0.32
N ARG A 49 9.05 -23.83 0.35
CA ARG A 49 9.51 -22.59 -0.27
C ARG A 49 10.68 -22.02 0.51
N TRP A 50 11.74 -21.63 -0.18
CA TRP A 50 12.90 -21.00 0.44
C TRP A 50 13.53 -19.95 -0.46
N ARG A 51 14.37 -19.09 0.12
CA ARG A 51 15.18 -18.13 -0.61
C ARG A 51 16.52 -17.96 0.10
N THR A 52 17.61 -18.26 -0.59
CA THR A 52 18.95 -18.05 -0.04
C THR A 52 19.18 -16.55 0.17
N PRO A 53 19.80 -16.10 1.28
CA PRO A 53 20.17 -14.70 1.45
C PRO A 53 20.94 -14.16 0.24
N GLY A 54 20.52 -13.01 -0.27
CA GLY A 54 21.09 -12.38 -1.48
C GLY A 54 20.43 -12.81 -2.80
N GLU A 55 19.69 -13.93 -2.84
CA GLU A 55 18.93 -14.29 -4.04
C GLU A 55 17.66 -13.43 -4.16
N THR A 56 17.33 -13.06 -5.40
CA THR A 56 16.17 -12.22 -5.74
C THR A 56 14.87 -13.01 -5.94
N ARG A 57 14.96 -14.35 -6.02
CA ARG A 57 13.82 -15.24 -6.25
C ARG A 57 13.69 -16.29 -5.17
N SER A 58 12.46 -16.75 -4.95
CA SER A 58 12.22 -17.98 -4.20
C SER A 58 12.46 -19.22 -5.06
N LYS A 59 12.69 -20.34 -4.38
CA LYS A 59 12.67 -21.69 -4.93
C LYS A 59 11.52 -22.44 -4.29
N LEU A 60 11.01 -23.42 -5.02
CA LEU A 60 9.90 -24.27 -4.63
C LEU A 60 10.34 -25.72 -4.68
N TRP A 61 9.78 -26.50 -3.76
CA TRP A 61 9.81 -27.95 -3.78
C TRP A 61 8.67 -28.47 -4.67
N GLU A 62 8.36 -29.76 -4.55
CA GLU A 62 7.23 -30.41 -5.21
C GLU A 62 5.89 -29.88 -4.64
N GLU A 63 5.00 -29.48 -5.53
CA GLU A 63 3.75 -28.78 -5.23
C GLU A 63 2.79 -29.62 -4.37
N LYS A 64 2.63 -30.92 -4.66
CA LYS A 64 1.71 -31.78 -3.93
C LYS A 64 2.19 -32.07 -2.50
N PHE A 65 3.49 -32.16 -2.29
CA PHE A 65 4.10 -32.24 -0.96
C PHE A 65 3.72 -31.03 -0.12
N GLY A 66 3.99 -29.82 -0.61
CA GLY A 66 3.62 -28.57 0.07
C GLY A 66 2.12 -28.49 0.35
N GLU A 67 1.30 -28.80 -0.65
CA GLU A 67 -0.17 -28.82 -0.52
C GLU A 67 -0.63 -29.70 0.65
N ASN A 68 -0.12 -30.93 0.76
CA ASN A 68 -0.52 -31.85 1.81
C ASN A 68 -0.14 -31.35 3.21
N GLN A 69 1.08 -30.80 3.36
CA GLN A 69 1.57 -30.29 4.64
C GLN A 69 0.75 -29.08 5.11
N TYR A 70 0.48 -28.12 4.23
CA TYR A 70 -0.35 -26.96 4.55
C TYR A 70 -1.81 -27.31 4.82
N LEU A 71 -2.37 -28.25 4.06
CA LEU A 71 -3.73 -28.72 4.29
C LEU A 71 -3.89 -29.40 5.65
N ALA A 72 -2.87 -30.15 6.10
CA ALA A 72 -2.88 -30.79 7.42
C ALA A 72 -2.79 -29.76 8.54
N THR A 73 -1.76 -28.91 8.51
CA THR A 73 -1.52 -27.86 9.52
C THR A 73 -2.64 -26.82 9.55
N GLY A 74 -3.13 -26.39 8.39
CA GLY A 74 -4.24 -25.43 8.29
C GLY A 74 -5.54 -25.94 8.91
N ARG A 75 -5.89 -27.22 8.74
CA ARG A 75 -7.07 -27.81 9.41
C ARG A 75 -6.89 -27.92 10.92
N GLN A 76 -5.68 -28.23 11.36
CA GLN A 76 -5.36 -28.29 12.79
C GLN A 76 -5.51 -26.91 13.43
N ALA A 77 -4.81 -25.89 12.90
CA ALA A 77 -4.88 -24.52 13.41
C ALA A 77 -6.32 -23.97 13.40
N TRP A 78 -7.09 -24.25 12.34
CA TRP A 78 -8.50 -23.89 12.27
C TRP A 78 -9.34 -24.50 13.40
N THR A 79 -9.20 -25.81 13.61
CA THR A 79 -9.93 -26.54 14.65
C THR A 79 -9.55 -26.04 16.05
N ASP A 80 -8.26 -25.83 16.28
CA ASP A 80 -7.73 -25.37 17.56
C ASP A 80 -8.16 -23.93 17.86
N ALA A 81 -8.22 -23.05 16.85
CA ALA A 81 -8.67 -21.66 17.01
C ALA A 81 -10.17 -21.56 17.32
N LEU A 82 -11.00 -22.37 16.64
CA LEU A 82 -12.43 -22.45 16.96
C LEU A 82 -12.64 -22.96 18.39
N LYS A 83 -11.89 -24.00 18.79
CA LYS A 83 -11.95 -24.54 20.15
C LYS A 83 -11.49 -23.54 21.21
N SER A 84 -10.39 -22.81 20.96
CA SER A 84 -9.84 -21.85 21.93
C SER A 84 -10.76 -20.65 22.16
N THR A 85 -11.58 -20.29 21.17
CA THR A 85 -12.54 -19.19 21.22
C THR A 85 -13.97 -19.63 21.55
N GLY A 86 -14.23 -20.93 21.62
CA GLY A 86 -15.57 -21.49 21.83
C GLY A 86 -16.53 -21.25 20.66
N LEU A 87 -15.99 -20.96 19.47
CA LEU A 87 -16.76 -20.73 18.24
C LEU A 87 -16.93 -22.01 17.43
N THR A 88 -17.92 -22.03 16.55
CA THR A 88 -18.07 -23.01 15.47
C THR A 88 -17.86 -22.35 14.10
N ALA A 89 -17.60 -23.15 13.07
CA ALA A 89 -17.42 -22.64 11.71
C ALA A 89 -18.66 -21.88 11.18
N ASP A 90 -19.88 -22.26 11.62
CA ASP A 90 -21.13 -21.59 11.26
C ASP A 90 -21.26 -20.18 11.85
N GLN A 91 -20.55 -19.90 12.95
CA GLN A 91 -20.54 -18.58 13.60
C GLN A 91 -19.54 -17.61 12.96
N VAL A 92 -18.77 -18.06 11.96
CA VAL A 92 -17.89 -17.19 11.19
C VAL A 92 -18.71 -16.53 10.08
N ASP A 93 -18.61 -15.21 9.98
CA ASP A 93 -19.35 -14.40 9.01
C ASP A 93 -18.50 -14.06 7.78
N HIS A 94 -17.18 -13.89 7.98
CA HIS A 94 -16.22 -13.70 6.90
C HIS A 94 -14.96 -14.51 7.16
N ALA A 95 -14.42 -15.15 6.14
CA ALA A 95 -13.16 -15.87 6.22
C ALA A 95 -12.28 -15.56 5.02
N VAL A 96 -10.99 -15.34 5.27
CA VAL A 96 -9.95 -15.27 4.23
C VAL A 96 -8.90 -16.33 4.49
N VAL A 97 -8.44 -16.99 3.43
CA VAL A 97 -7.32 -17.92 3.47
C VAL A 97 -6.25 -17.38 2.55
N THR A 98 -5.02 -17.28 3.04
CA THR A 98 -3.91 -16.78 2.25
C THR A 98 -2.62 -17.53 2.54
N GLY A 99 -1.68 -17.43 1.61
CA GLY A 99 -0.40 -18.09 1.64
C GLY A 99 0.21 -18.10 0.24
N LEU A 100 1.48 -18.46 0.14
CA LEU A 100 2.19 -18.49 -1.14
C LEU A 100 1.96 -19.77 -1.95
N HIS A 101 1.19 -20.72 -1.41
CA HIS A 101 0.86 -22.00 -2.05
C HIS A 101 -0.61 -22.02 -2.50
N ALA A 102 -0.89 -21.51 -3.70
CA ALA A 102 -2.24 -21.25 -4.21
C ALA A 102 -3.18 -22.47 -4.13
N ARG A 103 -2.69 -23.68 -4.45
CA ARG A 103 -3.52 -24.91 -4.33
C ARG A 103 -3.90 -25.25 -2.89
N ALA A 104 -3.02 -24.96 -1.93
CA ALA A 104 -3.27 -25.23 -0.53
C ALA A 104 -4.27 -24.22 0.03
N VAL A 105 -4.13 -22.95 -0.35
CA VAL A 105 -5.08 -21.88 -0.02
C VAL A 105 -6.48 -22.23 -0.51
N ALA A 106 -6.62 -22.51 -1.81
CA ALA A 106 -7.91 -22.88 -2.39
C ALA A 106 -8.46 -24.18 -1.80
N GLY A 107 -7.59 -25.18 -1.57
CA GLY A 107 -7.94 -26.46 -0.99
C GLY A 107 -8.39 -26.37 0.46
N LEU A 108 -7.76 -25.51 1.27
CA LEU A 108 -8.10 -25.30 2.66
C LEU A 108 -9.40 -24.50 2.78
N GLY A 109 -9.59 -23.44 1.99
CA GLY A 109 -10.83 -22.67 1.97
C GLY A 109 -12.06 -23.58 1.84
N ARG A 110 -12.05 -24.49 0.86
CA ARG A 110 -13.13 -25.48 0.67
C ARG A 110 -13.32 -26.46 1.84
N LYS A 111 -12.35 -26.59 2.74
CA LYS A 111 -12.33 -27.55 3.85
C LYS A 111 -12.53 -26.91 5.23
N LEU A 112 -12.69 -25.58 5.32
CA LEU A 112 -12.95 -24.92 6.60
C LEU A 112 -14.33 -25.24 7.19
N GLY A 113 -15.28 -25.66 6.34
CA GLY A 113 -16.65 -25.94 6.78
C GLY A 113 -17.45 -24.69 7.13
N VAL A 114 -17.04 -23.51 6.63
CA VAL A 114 -17.82 -22.27 6.73
C VAL A 114 -18.99 -22.27 5.75
N ARG A 115 -20.00 -21.44 6.02
CA ARG A 115 -21.19 -21.29 5.15
C ARG A 115 -20.81 -20.80 3.75
N GLU A 116 -21.66 -21.10 2.77
CA GLU A 116 -21.51 -20.57 1.41
C GLU A 116 -21.54 -19.03 1.42
N GLY A 117 -20.64 -18.40 0.65
CA GLY A 117 -20.50 -16.95 0.59
C GLY A 117 -19.69 -16.31 1.74
N VAL A 118 -19.26 -17.06 2.75
CA VAL A 118 -18.42 -16.55 3.86
C VAL A 118 -16.95 -16.36 3.45
N LEU A 119 -16.45 -17.18 2.53
CA LEU A 119 -15.09 -17.00 1.99
C LEU A 119 -15.04 -15.75 1.12
N ALA A 120 -14.28 -14.76 1.56
CA ALA A 120 -14.06 -13.52 0.82
C ALA A 120 -12.99 -13.71 -0.28
N ASP A 121 -12.96 -12.75 -1.22
CA ASP A 121 -11.95 -12.67 -2.27
C ASP A 121 -10.54 -12.55 -1.67
N ASP A 122 -9.59 -13.34 -2.19
CA ASP A 122 -8.18 -13.33 -1.78
C ASP A 122 -7.36 -12.27 -2.52
N LEU A 123 -7.98 -11.48 -3.39
CA LEU A 123 -7.35 -10.41 -4.18
C LEU A 123 -6.18 -10.88 -5.05
N ALA A 124 -5.96 -12.18 -5.22
CA ALA A 124 -4.83 -12.71 -5.97
C ALA A 124 -4.90 -12.32 -7.45
N ALA A 125 -6.11 -12.19 -8.00
CA ALA A 125 -6.33 -11.81 -9.39
C ALA A 125 -6.04 -10.32 -9.68
N THR A 126 -6.19 -9.44 -8.69
CA THR A 126 -6.07 -7.99 -8.88
C THR A 126 -4.81 -7.39 -8.28
N VAL A 127 -4.35 -7.92 -7.14
CA VAL A 127 -3.18 -7.42 -6.39
C VAL A 127 -1.99 -8.39 -6.52
N GLY A 128 -2.27 -9.67 -6.73
CA GLY A 128 -1.29 -10.74 -6.50
C GLY A 128 -1.06 -10.98 -5.00
N THR A 129 -0.29 -12.02 -4.68
CA THR A 129 0.03 -12.33 -3.28
C THR A 129 1.15 -11.43 -2.79
N THR A 130 0.89 -10.60 -1.78
CA THR A 130 1.83 -9.58 -1.24
C THR A 130 2.63 -10.11 -0.04
N GLY A 131 2.85 -11.42 0.02
CA GLY A 131 3.62 -12.09 1.08
C GLY A 131 3.13 -11.75 2.50
N ALA A 132 4.04 -11.30 3.36
CA ALA A 132 3.74 -11.03 4.77
C ALA A 132 2.72 -9.90 4.98
N ALA A 133 2.58 -8.99 4.01
CA ALA A 133 1.59 -7.91 4.09
C ALA A 133 0.17 -8.39 3.78
N HIS A 134 0.04 -9.50 3.04
CA HIS A 134 -1.21 -9.91 2.43
C HIS A 134 -2.34 -10.22 3.43
N PRO A 135 -2.10 -10.90 4.58
CA PRO A 135 -3.15 -11.10 5.59
C PRO A 135 -3.76 -9.79 6.08
N GLY A 136 -2.94 -8.74 6.28
CA GLY A 136 -3.42 -7.43 6.69
C GLY A 136 -4.19 -6.69 5.58
N VAL A 137 -3.80 -6.87 4.31
CA VAL A 137 -4.56 -6.33 3.16
C VAL A 137 -5.93 -6.98 3.07
N LEU A 138 -6.01 -8.30 3.26
CA LEU A 138 -7.28 -9.03 3.23
C LEU A 138 -8.19 -8.68 4.41
N LEU A 139 -7.63 -8.56 5.62
CA LEU A 139 -8.39 -8.09 6.79
C LEU A 139 -8.96 -6.69 6.55
N ALA A 140 -8.14 -5.75 6.05
CA ALA A 140 -8.59 -4.41 5.71
C ALA A 140 -9.70 -4.43 4.64
N SER A 141 -9.55 -5.24 3.59
CA SER A 141 -10.55 -5.39 2.53
C SER A 141 -11.89 -5.86 3.08
N VAL A 142 -11.91 -6.87 3.96
CA VAL A 142 -13.14 -7.34 4.61
C VAL A 142 -13.76 -6.25 5.48
N LEU A 143 -12.96 -5.58 6.31
CA LEU A 143 -13.45 -4.51 7.19
C LEU A 143 -14.01 -3.32 6.39
N ASP A 144 -13.39 -2.97 5.26
CA ASP A 144 -13.88 -1.93 4.35
C ASP A 144 -15.29 -2.24 3.83
N THR A 145 -15.60 -3.51 3.52
CA THR A 145 -16.96 -3.90 3.06
C THR A 145 -18.03 -3.82 4.14
N LEU A 146 -17.63 -3.85 5.41
CA LEU A 146 -18.52 -3.75 6.57
C LEU A 146 -18.64 -2.32 7.09
N ALA A 147 -17.59 -1.51 6.91
CA ALA A 147 -17.50 -0.15 7.41
C ALA A 147 -18.70 0.71 6.98
N GLY A 148 -19.25 1.50 7.91
CA GLY A 148 -20.39 2.38 7.61
C GLY A 148 -21.76 1.69 7.52
N THR A 149 -21.86 0.37 7.74
CA THR A 149 -23.13 -0.37 7.61
C THR A 149 -23.75 -0.72 8.97
N ASP A 150 -25.08 -0.82 9.04
CA ASP A 150 -25.78 -1.26 10.26
C ASP A 150 -25.53 -2.75 10.60
N ALA A 151 -25.12 -3.54 9.60
CA ALA A 151 -24.73 -4.93 9.78
C ALA A 151 -23.28 -5.10 10.26
N ALA A 152 -22.51 -4.01 10.37
CA ALA A 152 -21.10 -4.05 10.70
C ALA A 152 -20.79 -4.69 12.06
N PRO A 153 -21.51 -4.40 13.17
CA PRO A 153 -21.09 -4.88 14.49
C PRO A 153 -21.37 -6.37 14.72
N GLY A 154 -20.52 -7.00 15.55
CA GLY A 154 -20.69 -8.38 15.99
C GLY A 154 -20.32 -9.46 14.97
N LYS A 155 -19.82 -9.09 13.80
CA LYS A 155 -19.40 -10.03 12.76
C LYS A 155 -18.09 -10.70 13.13
N VAL A 156 -18.03 -12.02 12.98
CA VAL A 156 -16.81 -12.79 13.21
C VAL A 156 -16.02 -12.90 11.90
N VAL A 157 -14.81 -12.35 11.91
CA VAL A 157 -13.89 -12.37 10.77
C VAL A 157 -12.70 -13.28 11.08
N ALA A 158 -12.46 -14.26 10.23
CA ALA A 158 -11.34 -15.19 10.32
C ALA A 158 -10.26 -14.86 9.27
N VAL A 159 -9.00 -14.80 9.71
CA VAL A 159 -7.83 -14.68 8.84
C VAL A 159 -6.97 -15.91 9.02
N VAL A 160 -6.85 -16.74 7.96
CA VAL A 160 -6.04 -17.96 7.94
C VAL A 160 -4.82 -17.75 7.06
N VAL A 161 -3.64 -17.96 7.62
CA VAL A 161 -2.35 -17.76 6.93
C VAL A 161 -1.61 -19.09 6.84
N LEU A 162 -1.17 -19.47 5.65
CA LEU A 162 -0.38 -20.66 5.36
C LEU A 162 1.06 -20.26 5.03
N SER A 163 1.97 -20.52 5.96
CA SER A 163 3.41 -20.27 5.83
C SER A 163 4.14 -21.07 6.91
N ASP A 164 5.02 -22.01 6.51
CA ASP A 164 5.76 -22.90 7.42
C ASP A 164 4.88 -23.58 8.51
N GLY A 165 3.66 -23.93 8.11
CA GLY A 165 2.56 -24.29 9.00
C GLY A 165 1.32 -23.46 8.70
N ALA A 166 0.56 -23.14 9.73
CA ALA A 166 -0.62 -22.29 9.64
C ALA A 166 -0.85 -21.46 10.90
N GLU A 167 -1.43 -20.28 10.70
CA GLU A 167 -1.88 -19.37 11.75
C GLU A 167 -3.33 -18.96 11.48
N VAL A 168 -4.15 -18.89 12.54
CA VAL A 168 -5.55 -18.46 12.45
C VAL A 168 -5.81 -17.37 13.47
N PHE A 169 -6.30 -16.23 12.99
CA PHE A 169 -6.75 -15.12 13.83
C PHE A 169 -8.27 -14.96 13.70
N LEU A 170 -8.97 -14.82 14.83
CA LEU A 170 -10.40 -14.57 14.88
C LEU A 170 -10.66 -13.20 15.49
N PHE A 171 -11.43 -12.39 14.79
CA PHE A 171 -11.81 -11.04 15.21
C PHE A 171 -13.33 -10.91 15.30
N ARG A 172 -13.80 -10.02 16.16
CA ARG A 172 -15.21 -9.58 16.20
C ARG A 172 -15.27 -8.09 15.92
N THR A 173 -16.00 -7.68 14.90
CA THR A 173 -16.21 -6.26 14.65
C THR A 173 -17.05 -5.62 15.75
N THR A 174 -16.82 -4.35 16.02
CA THR A 174 -17.50 -3.61 17.09
C THR A 174 -18.46 -2.57 16.54
N ASP A 175 -19.19 -1.89 17.42
CA ASP A 175 -20.03 -0.75 17.05
C ASP A 175 -19.25 0.41 16.41
N ALA A 176 -17.96 0.56 16.75
CA ALA A 176 -17.13 1.64 16.20
C ALA A 176 -16.96 1.53 14.68
N LEU A 177 -17.02 0.31 14.12
CA LEU A 177 -16.93 0.08 12.68
C LEU A 177 -18.11 0.69 11.91
N ARG A 178 -19.27 0.84 12.54
CA ARG A 178 -20.45 1.50 11.93
C ARG A 178 -20.18 2.97 11.61
N SER A 179 -19.41 3.66 12.44
CA SER A 179 -19.02 5.06 12.24
C SER A 179 -17.67 5.23 11.54
N TYR A 180 -16.93 4.13 11.33
CA TYR A 180 -15.63 4.19 10.70
C TYR A 180 -15.78 4.39 9.19
N ALA A 181 -15.13 5.44 8.67
CA ALA A 181 -15.08 5.74 7.25
C ALA A 181 -13.62 5.57 6.77
N PRO A 182 -13.28 4.45 6.11
CA PRO A 182 -11.94 4.29 5.55
C PRO A 182 -11.67 5.39 4.51
N SER A 183 -10.59 6.16 4.71
CA SER A 183 -10.24 7.26 3.80
C SER A 183 -9.79 6.76 2.42
N ARG A 184 -9.19 5.56 2.36
CA ARG A 184 -8.73 4.91 1.13
C ARG A 184 -8.98 3.39 1.20
N PRO A 185 -10.20 2.93 0.92
CA PRO A 185 -10.53 1.51 0.92
C PRO A 185 -9.63 0.72 -0.04
N VAL A 186 -9.35 -0.55 0.26
CA VAL A 186 -8.50 -1.42 -0.57
C VAL A 186 -8.98 -1.45 -2.02
N ALA A 187 -10.28 -1.59 -2.25
CA ALA A 187 -10.87 -1.58 -3.60
C ALA A 187 -10.57 -0.28 -4.38
N ALA A 188 -10.62 0.87 -3.71
CA ALA A 188 -10.28 2.15 -4.34
C ALA A 188 -8.78 2.27 -4.65
N GLN A 189 -7.92 1.70 -3.80
CA GLN A 189 -6.47 1.65 -4.06
C GLN A 189 -6.15 0.79 -5.30
N VAL A 190 -6.82 -0.37 -5.44
CA VAL A 190 -6.70 -1.27 -6.60
C VAL A 190 -7.20 -0.59 -7.87
N ALA A 191 -8.38 0.05 -7.82
CA ALA A 191 -8.94 0.78 -8.95
C ALA A 191 -8.06 1.95 -9.42
N GLY A 192 -7.25 2.52 -8.52
CA GLY A 192 -6.27 3.56 -8.85
C GLY A 192 -4.96 3.05 -9.47
N GLY A 193 -4.85 1.76 -9.79
CA GLY A 193 -3.72 1.18 -10.50
C GLY A 193 -3.70 1.52 -11.99
N ALA A 194 -2.56 1.30 -12.65
CA ALA A 194 -2.41 1.47 -14.09
C ALA A 194 -1.59 0.32 -14.68
N PRO A 195 -1.90 -0.14 -15.91
CA PRO A 195 -1.12 -1.16 -16.57
C PRO A 195 0.28 -0.63 -16.92
N ILE A 196 1.27 -1.50 -16.84
CA ILE A 196 2.63 -1.20 -17.28
C ILE A 196 3.07 -2.23 -18.31
N ALA A 197 3.79 -1.78 -19.33
CA ALA A 197 4.37 -2.68 -20.32
C ALA A 197 5.39 -3.62 -19.64
N TYR A 198 5.40 -4.89 -20.03
CA TYR A 198 6.21 -5.92 -19.38
C TYR A 198 7.72 -5.58 -19.36
N GLY A 199 8.27 -5.02 -20.45
CA GLY A 199 9.68 -4.57 -20.45
C GLY A 199 9.97 -3.47 -19.43
N LYS A 200 9.01 -2.55 -19.21
CA LYS A 200 9.11 -1.50 -18.19
C LYS A 200 9.01 -2.09 -16.78
N PHE A 201 8.12 -3.06 -16.58
CA PHE A 201 8.07 -3.86 -15.35
C PHE A 201 9.43 -4.52 -15.07
N LEU A 202 9.99 -5.29 -16.00
CA LEU A 202 11.27 -5.98 -15.81
C LEU A 202 12.43 -5.01 -15.52
N ALA A 203 12.46 -3.85 -16.20
CA ALA A 203 13.44 -2.81 -15.93
C ALA A 203 13.30 -2.26 -14.50
N TRP A 204 12.07 -1.97 -14.05
CA TRP A 204 11.81 -1.49 -12.70
C TRP A 204 12.10 -2.54 -11.62
N ARG A 205 11.91 -3.82 -11.93
CA ARG A 205 12.27 -4.95 -11.07
C ARG A 205 13.78 -5.23 -11.05
N GLY A 206 14.57 -4.58 -11.91
CA GLY A 206 16.01 -4.78 -12.02
C GLY A 206 16.41 -6.11 -12.64
N THR A 207 15.47 -6.81 -13.30
CA THR A 207 15.72 -8.09 -13.98
C THR A 207 16.17 -7.89 -15.43
N LEU A 208 15.71 -6.81 -16.06
CA LEU A 208 16.19 -6.36 -17.37
C LEU A 208 17.24 -5.26 -17.19
N ALA A 209 18.47 -5.52 -17.64
CA ALA A 209 19.50 -4.51 -17.70
C ALA A 209 19.14 -3.45 -18.74
N VAL A 210 19.01 -2.20 -18.29
CA VAL A 210 18.74 -1.05 -19.15
C VAL A 210 20.01 -0.25 -19.38
N GLU A 211 20.14 0.32 -20.58
CA GLU A 211 21.24 1.23 -20.91
C GLU A 211 21.23 2.41 -19.92
N PRO A 212 22.36 2.70 -19.25
CA PRO A 212 22.44 3.80 -18.29
C PRO A 212 22.35 5.17 -18.99
N PRO A 213 21.93 6.23 -18.28
CA PRO A 213 21.96 7.58 -18.84
C PRO A 213 23.37 8.02 -19.19
N ARG A 214 23.54 8.78 -20.28
CA ARG A 214 24.82 9.40 -20.68
C ARG A 214 25.21 10.62 -19.83
N ARG A 215 24.72 10.70 -18.60
CA ARG A 215 24.99 11.80 -17.67
C ARG A 215 25.81 11.27 -16.49
N PRO A 216 26.69 12.08 -15.89
CA PRO A 216 27.35 11.71 -14.64
C PRO A 216 26.32 11.36 -13.57
N GLU A 217 26.68 10.41 -12.71
CA GLU A 217 25.87 10.07 -11.54
C GLU A 217 25.65 11.30 -10.65
N PRO A 218 24.44 11.48 -10.09
CA PRO A 218 24.19 12.55 -9.13
C PRO A 218 25.15 12.47 -7.94
N ALA A 219 25.50 13.64 -7.40
CA ALA A 219 26.25 13.71 -6.15
C ALA A 219 25.48 13.00 -5.02
N ARG A 220 26.22 12.38 -4.11
CA ARG A 220 25.65 11.75 -2.92
C ARG A 220 24.85 12.77 -2.13
N THR A 221 23.72 12.35 -1.59
CA THR A 221 22.95 13.20 -0.69
C THR A 221 23.74 13.45 0.59
N SER A 222 23.77 14.70 1.05
CA SER A 222 24.44 15.05 2.29
C SER A 222 23.67 14.53 3.51
N SER A 223 24.26 13.57 4.23
CA SER A 223 23.68 13.04 5.47
C SER A 223 23.61 14.10 6.57
N SER A 224 24.60 14.99 6.66
CA SER A 224 24.61 16.05 7.68
C SER A 224 23.53 17.11 7.41
N ALA A 225 23.25 17.43 6.14
CA ALA A 225 22.13 18.28 5.79
C ALA A 225 20.80 17.60 6.11
N ALA A 226 20.66 16.31 5.79
CA ALA A 226 19.45 15.54 6.07
C ALA A 226 19.09 15.51 7.56
N VAL A 227 20.08 15.36 8.45
CA VAL A 227 19.85 15.41 9.92
C VAL A 227 19.36 16.80 10.35
N ARG A 228 19.99 17.88 9.86
CA ARG A 228 19.60 19.26 10.20
C ARG A 228 18.21 19.66 9.69
N SER A 229 17.68 18.96 8.69
CA SER A 229 16.37 19.24 8.10
C SER A 229 15.45 18.02 8.15
N THR A 230 15.55 17.20 9.20
CA THR A 230 14.79 15.95 9.37
C THR A 230 13.29 16.16 9.19
N ASP A 231 12.72 17.16 9.86
CA ASP A 231 11.28 17.44 9.81
C ASP A 231 10.82 17.85 8.40
N TRP A 232 11.60 18.67 7.70
CA TRP A 232 11.35 19.02 6.30
C TRP A 232 11.49 17.81 5.37
N LYS A 233 12.58 17.06 5.54
CA LYS A 233 12.96 15.96 4.64
C LYS A 233 11.98 14.80 4.73
N PHE A 234 11.66 14.37 5.95
CA PHE A 234 10.91 13.15 6.22
C PHE A 234 9.47 13.43 6.63
N GLY A 235 9.21 14.53 7.35
CA GLY A 235 7.86 14.92 7.79
C GLY A 235 7.12 15.90 6.88
N PHE A 236 7.80 16.45 5.86
CA PHE A 236 7.28 17.55 5.03
C PHE A 236 6.82 18.75 5.85
N VAL A 237 7.55 19.06 6.92
CA VAL A 237 7.19 20.13 7.84
C VAL A 237 7.74 21.47 7.34
N GLY A 238 6.84 22.39 7.04
CA GLY A 238 7.14 23.78 6.71
C GLY A 238 7.14 24.68 7.94
N THR A 239 7.15 26.00 7.72
CA THR A 239 6.97 26.99 8.77
C THR A 239 5.85 27.97 8.42
N GLN A 240 5.06 28.36 9.41
CA GLN A 240 4.05 29.40 9.31
C GLN A 240 4.42 30.58 10.20
N ASP A 241 4.48 31.78 9.63
CA ASP A 241 4.69 33.01 10.39
C ASP A 241 3.47 33.30 11.29
N ARG A 242 3.70 33.45 12.60
CA ARG A 242 2.63 33.71 13.58
C ARG A 242 1.89 35.01 13.34
N SER A 243 2.59 36.02 12.82
CA SER A 243 2.06 37.36 12.66
C SER A 243 1.26 37.51 11.37
N SER A 244 1.78 37.02 10.25
CA SER A 244 1.16 37.21 8.92
C SER A 244 0.42 35.98 8.39
N GLY A 245 0.58 34.82 9.04
CA GLY A 245 0.06 33.53 8.60
C GLY A 245 0.74 32.97 7.35
N ALA A 246 1.82 33.60 6.86
CA ALA A 246 2.50 33.17 5.65
C ALA A 246 3.19 31.81 5.85
N VAL A 247 2.90 30.86 4.96
CA VAL A 247 3.45 29.50 4.98
C VAL A 247 4.61 29.37 4.00
N HIS A 248 5.67 28.70 4.47
CA HIS A 248 6.95 28.57 3.79
C HIS A 248 7.31 27.11 3.53
N LEU A 249 7.54 26.79 2.26
CA LEU A 249 8.01 25.49 1.77
C LEU A 249 9.12 25.73 0.75
N PRO A 250 10.40 25.45 1.06
CA PRO A 250 10.93 24.89 2.32
C PRO A 250 10.76 25.83 3.53
N PRO A 251 10.90 25.30 4.77
CA PRO A 251 10.78 26.12 5.98
C PRO A 251 11.81 27.26 6.01
N ALA A 252 11.38 28.42 6.49
CA ALA A 252 12.16 29.65 6.52
C ALA A 252 12.09 30.31 7.90
N ARG A 253 13.20 30.91 8.33
CA ARG A 253 13.30 31.67 9.59
C ARG A 253 12.86 33.13 9.45
N VAL A 254 12.74 33.63 8.22
CA VAL A 254 12.35 35.01 7.94
C VAL A 254 11.12 34.99 7.05
N SER A 255 10.07 35.68 7.49
CA SER A 255 8.82 35.71 6.77
C SER A 255 8.95 36.48 5.45
N MET A 256 8.38 35.94 4.39
CA MET A 256 8.26 36.63 3.09
C MET A 256 7.26 37.78 3.16
N ARG A 257 6.42 37.79 4.21
CA ARG A 257 5.39 38.79 4.45
C ARG A 257 5.59 39.42 5.82
N GLY A 258 5.86 40.72 5.86
CA GLY A 258 6.07 41.44 7.14
C GLY A 258 7.48 41.30 7.73
N GLY A 259 8.30 40.34 7.31
CA GLY A 259 9.72 40.27 7.64
C GLY A 259 10.03 39.83 9.08
N ALA A 260 9.06 39.24 9.79
CA ALA A 260 9.29 38.65 11.10
C ALA A 260 10.43 37.61 11.05
N VAL A 261 11.29 37.62 12.07
CA VAL A 261 12.46 36.74 12.18
C VAL A 261 12.28 35.83 13.37
N ASP A 262 12.48 34.52 13.17
CA ASP A 262 12.38 33.48 14.19
C ASP A 262 11.02 33.39 14.92
N ASP A 263 9.97 33.97 14.34
CA ASP A 263 8.59 33.91 14.87
C ASP A 263 7.70 33.03 14.00
N MET A 264 8.00 31.73 14.03
CA MET A 264 7.42 30.72 13.16
C MET A 264 6.89 29.53 13.96
N ASP A 265 5.73 29.01 13.57
CA ASP A 265 5.25 27.71 14.01
C ASP A 265 5.54 26.64 12.95
N ALA A 266 5.90 25.44 13.39
CA ALA A 266 6.06 24.30 12.50
C ALA A 266 4.69 23.82 12.01
N ILE A 267 4.55 23.61 10.69
CA ILE A 267 3.29 23.15 10.09
C ILE A 267 3.52 21.86 9.29
N PRO A 268 2.92 20.72 9.70
CA PRO A 268 2.96 19.49 8.93
C PRO A 268 2.15 19.65 7.63
N MET A 269 2.77 19.39 6.48
CA MET A 269 2.10 19.51 5.18
C MET A 269 1.88 18.17 4.48
N ALA A 270 2.24 17.05 5.12
CA ALA A 270 2.19 15.71 4.52
C ALA A 270 0.80 15.28 4.04
N GLU A 271 -0.27 15.80 4.68
CA GLU A 271 -1.67 15.54 4.34
C GLU A 271 -2.33 16.71 3.60
N SER A 272 -1.61 17.81 3.40
CA SER A 272 -2.13 19.00 2.73
C SER A 272 -2.24 18.74 1.24
N ALA A 273 -3.47 18.64 0.73
CA ALA A 273 -3.70 18.56 -0.71
C ALA A 273 -3.39 19.93 -1.38
N GLY A 274 -3.19 19.92 -2.69
CA GLY A 274 -2.84 21.12 -3.44
C GLY A 274 -3.33 21.12 -4.88
N THR A 275 -3.19 22.28 -5.51
CA THR A 275 -3.59 22.53 -6.90
C THR A 275 -2.36 22.80 -7.76
N VAL A 276 -2.27 22.12 -8.91
CA VAL A 276 -1.23 22.41 -9.91
C VAL A 276 -1.44 23.82 -10.47
N LYS A 277 -0.52 24.74 -10.19
CA LYS A 277 -0.57 26.11 -10.68
C LYS A 277 0.01 26.27 -12.07
N THR A 278 1.09 25.55 -12.35
CA THR A 278 1.74 25.43 -13.66
C THR A 278 2.61 24.18 -13.65
N PHE A 279 2.94 23.64 -14.83
CA PHE A 279 3.83 22.49 -14.96
C PHE A 279 4.68 22.57 -16.22
N THR A 280 5.74 21.75 -16.24
CA THR A 280 6.62 21.53 -17.39
C THR A 280 6.88 20.03 -17.54
N ILE A 281 6.84 19.55 -18.78
CA ILE A 281 7.17 18.16 -19.14
C ILE A 281 8.59 18.13 -19.69
N ASP A 282 9.53 17.56 -18.93
CA ASP A 282 10.93 17.39 -19.32
C ASP A 282 11.19 15.97 -19.84
N ARG A 283 11.49 15.88 -21.14
CA ARG A 283 11.86 14.63 -21.84
C ARG A 283 13.37 14.37 -21.85
N MET A 284 14.17 15.32 -21.38
CA MET A 284 15.63 15.25 -21.35
C MET A 284 16.17 14.82 -19.99
N ALA A 285 15.49 15.18 -18.90
CA ALA A 285 15.85 14.71 -17.56
C ALA A 285 15.78 13.18 -17.50
N TYR A 286 16.80 12.57 -16.90
CA TYR A 286 16.77 11.13 -16.65
C TYR A 286 15.72 10.82 -15.58
N SER A 287 14.92 9.79 -15.85
CA SER A 287 13.97 9.21 -14.91
C SER A 287 13.82 7.72 -15.22
N PRO A 288 13.62 6.85 -14.22
CA PRO A 288 13.18 5.48 -14.45
C PRO A 288 11.80 5.38 -15.13
N SER A 289 11.03 6.48 -15.12
CA SER A 289 9.74 6.62 -15.80
C SER A 289 9.70 7.96 -16.53
N PRO A 290 10.37 8.09 -17.69
CA PRO A 290 10.32 9.33 -18.46
C PRO A 290 8.91 9.53 -19.07
N PRO A 291 8.47 10.78 -19.30
CA PRO A 291 9.16 12.03 -18.96
C PRO A 291 9.05 12.42 -17.47
N VAL A 292 9.87 13.36 -17.02
CA VAL A 292 9.71 14.01 -15.71
C VAL A 292 8.69 15.14 -15.84
N VAL A 293 7.73 15.21 -14.92
CA VAL A 293 6.77 16.30 -14.84
C VAL A 293 7.09 17.14 -13.60
N PHE A 294 7.57 18.36 -13.80
CA PHE A 294 7.78 19.33 -12.72
C PHE A 294 6.56 20.24 -12.64
N ALA A 295 5.98 20.39 -11.45
CA ALA A 295 4.86 21.27 -11.20
C ALA A 295 5.20 22.31 -10.14
N VAL A 296 4.52 23.45 -10.20
CA VAL A 296 4.40 24.37 -9.08
C VAL A 296 3.03 24.13 -8.47
N VAL A 297 2.99 23.74 -7.20
CA VAL A 297 1.75 23.39 -6.48
C VAL A 297 1.46 24.46 -5.42
N ASP A 298 0.21 24.94 -5.39
CA ASP A 298 -0.35 25.73 -4.29
C ASP A 298 -1.06 24.78 -3.33
N PHE A 299 -0.62 24.69 -2.08
CA PHE A 299 -1.23 23.81 -1.07
C PHE A 299 -2.39 24.50 -0.35
N ASP A 300 -3.39 23.71 0.06
CA ASP A 300 -4.61 24.20 0.68
C ASP A 300 -4.36 24.84 2.04
N ASP A 301 -3.44 24.28 2.84
CA ASP A 301 -3.02 24.85 4.12
C ASP A 301 -2.00 26.00 3.94
N GLY A 302 -1.73 26.40 2.70
CA GLY A 302 -0.86 27.50 2.33
C GLY A 302 0.52 27.06 1.84
N GLY A 303 1.25 28.02 1.26
CA GLY A 303 2.57 27.80 0.69
C GLY A 303 2.52 27.32 -0.77
N ARG A 304 3.65 27.51 -1.47
CA ARG A 304 3.83 27.14 -2.87
C ARG A 304 5.17 26.43 -3.03
N LEU A 305 5.17 25.28 -3.69
CA LEU A 305 6.38 24.48 -3.87
C LEU A 305 6.53 23.99 -5.32
N PRO A 306 7.70 24.18 -5.94
CA PRO A 306 8.11 23.41 -7.10
C PRO A 306 8.39 21.95 -6.69
N ILE A 307 7.65 21.00 -7.26
CA ILE A 307 7.71 19.59 -6.88
C ILE A 307 7.51 18.69 -8.11
N GLU A 308 8.15 17.51 -8.13
CA GLU A 308 7.91 16.52 -9.18
C GLU A 308 6.56 15.83 -8.97
N LEU A 309 5.83 15.63 -10.08
CA LEU A 309 4.64 14.79 -10.09
C LEU A 309 5.01 13.31 -10.30
N THR A 310 4.15 12.42 -9.82
CA THR A 310 4.25 10.97 -9.98
C THR A 310 2.87 10.31 -10.08
N ASP A 311 2.84 9.00 -10.34
CA ASP A 311 1.62 8.20 -10.45
C ASP A 311 0.58 8.73 -11.46
N MET A 312 1.04 9.23 -12.62
CA MET A 312 0.19 9.84 -13.64
C MET A 312 0.77 9.73 -15.06
N ASP A 313 -0.08 9.86 -16.07
CA ASP A 313 0.36 10.07 -17.45
C ASP A 313 0.65 11.55 -17.69
N ALA A 314 1.80 11.83 -18.30
CA ALA A 314 2.29 13.19 -18.52
C ALA A 314 1.46 13.97 -19.53
N ASP A 315 0.69 13.29 -20.39
CA ASP A 315 -0.24 13.93 -21.34
C ASP A 315 -1.58 14.32 -20.69
N GLN A 316 -1.90 13.77 -19.52
CA GLN A 316 -3.15 14.01 -18.81
C GLN A 316 -3.08 15.18 -17.82
N VAL A 317 -1.89 15.67 -17.48
CA VAL A 317 -1.69 16.76 -16.52
C VAL A 317 -2.29 18.08 -17.01
N LYS A 318 -3.01 18.77 -16.13
CA LYS A 318 -3.62 20.08 -16.40
C LYS A 318 -3.37 21.06 -15.25
N ILE A 319 -3.35 22.35 -15.59
CA ILE A 319 -3.44 23.41 -14.59
C ILE A 319 -4.80 23.29 -13.91
N GLY A 320 -4.81 23.36 -12.59
CA GLY A 320 -6.02 23.16 -11.78
C GLY A 320 -6.19 21.73 -11.24
N ASP A 321 -5.39 20.77 -11.70
CA ASP A 321 -5.47 19.40 -11.17
C ASP A 321 -5.15 19.34 -9.69
N ARG A 322 -5.88 18.48 -8.99
CA ARG A 322 -5.74 18.24 -7.56
C ARG A 322 -4.70 17.16 -7.30
N VAL A 323 -3.74 17.47 -6.44
CA VAL A 323 -2.64 16.60 -6.07
C VAL A 323 -2.51 16.47 -4.55
N GLU A 324 -1.92 15.37 -4.12
CA GLU A 324 -1.58 15.09 -2.73
C GLU A 324 -0.08 14.75 -2.60
N PRO A 325 0.58 15.11 -1.50
CA PRO A 325 1.95 14.72 -1.23
C PRO A 325 2.09 13.20 -1.13
N THR A 326 3.22 12.69 -1.61
CA THR A 326 3.59 11.29 -1.46
C THR A 326 5.09 11.13 -1.27
N PHE A 327 5.49 10.35 -0.28
CA PHE A 327 6.91 10.11 0.00
C PHE A 327 7.48 9.07 -0.98
N ARG A 328 8.62 9.39 -1.61
CA ARG A 328 9.22 8.57 -2.67
C ARG A 328 10.75 8.54 -2.57
N ARG A 329 11.34 7.46 -3.07
CA ARG A 329 12.77 7.43 -3.40
C ARG A 329 13.00 8.29 -4.63
N ILE A 330 13.69 9.41 -4.48
CA ILE A 330 13.95 10.37 -5.58
C ILE A 330 15.31 10.14 -6.25
N GLY A 331 16.20 9.36 -5.65
CA GLY A 331 17.48 9.01 -6.27
C GLY A 331 18.29 8.04 -5.42
N SER A 332 19.34 7.47 -6.00
CA SER A 332 20.34 6.65 -5.29
C SER A 332 21.71 6.97 -5.84
N SER A 333 22.72 7.13 -4.97
CA SER A 333 24.10 7.38 -5.38
C SER A 333 25.05 6.71 -4.38
N ASP A 334 26.00 5.91 -4.87
CA ASP A 334 26.91 5.09 -4.06
C ASP A 334 26.19 4.23 -2.99
N GLY A 335 25.07 3.61 -3.35
CA GLY A 335 24.25 2.82 -2.41
C GLY A 335 23.43 3.64 -1.40
N ILE A 336 23.59 4.97 -1.37
CA ILE A 336 22.80 5.86 -0.50
C ILE A 336 21.50 6.22 -1.21
N HIS A 337 20.37 5.74 -0.68
CA HIS A 337 19.04 6.08 -1.18
C HIS A 337 18.57 7.42 -0.61
N ASN A 338 18.17 8.34 -1.49
CA ASN A 338 17.57 9.61 -1.11
C ASN A 338 16.05 9.55 -1.27
N TYR A 339 15.35 9.90 -0.20
CA TYR A 339 13.91 9.98 -0.18
C TYR A 339 13.48 11.42 0.08
N PHE A 340 12.42 11.83 -0.61
CA PHE A 340 11.77 13.11 -0.42
C PHE A 340 10.34 13.05 -0.95
N TRP A 341 9.58 14.12 -0.73
CA TRP A 341 8.19 14.23 -1.16
C TRP A 341 8.08 14.56 -2.65
N LYS A 342 7.19 13.85 -3.33
CA LYS A 342 6.62 14.19 -4.64
C LYS A 342 5.14 14.54 -4.46
N ALA A 343 4.48 14.99 -5.50
CA ALA A 343 3.02 15.09 -5.52
C ALA A 343 2.44 14.07 -6.52
N ARG A 344 1.24 13.57 -6.25
CA ARG A 344 0.51 12.68 -7.18
C ARG A 344 -0.94 13.14 -7.29
N PRO A 345 -1.66 12.83 -8.38
CA PRO A 345 -3.09 13.13 -8.46
C PRO A 345 -3.86 12.55 -7.27
N VAL A 346 -4.85 13.28 -6.77
CA VAL A 346 -5.78 12.76 -5.76
C VAL A 346 -6.58 11.62 -6.39
N ARG A 347 -6.46 10.41 -5.84
CA ARG A 347 -7.21 9.24 -6.29
C ARG A 347 -8.56 9.21 -5.56
N THR A 348 -9.56 9.91 -6.09
CA THR A 348 -10.96 9.69 -5.68
C THR A 348 -11.47 8.40 -6.32
N ALA A 349 -12.25 7.61 -5.58
CA ALA A 349 -13.04 6.55 -6.19
C ALA A 349 -13.89 7.17 -7.33
N PRO A 350 -13.99 6.53 -8.51
CA PRO A 350 -14.87 7.06 -9.55
C PRO A 350 -16.28 7.18 -8.98
N SER A 351 -16.84 8.38 -9.04
CA SER A 351 -18.27 8.60 -8.79
C SER A 351 -19.06 7.70 -9.74
N ALA A 352 -20.11 7.04 -9.25
CA ALA A 352 -20.96 6.12 -10.02
C ALA A 352 -21.70 6.75 -11.24
N ASP A 353 -21.43 8.01 -11.57
CA ASP A 353 -22.10 8.80 -12.60
C ASP A 353 -21.27 9.04 -13.88
N ALA A 354 -20.19 8.31 -14.11
CA ALA A 354 -19.54 8.32 -15.43
C ALA A 354 -20.30 7.39 -16.39
N GLY A 355 -21.45 7.88 -16.87
CA GLY A 355 -22.25 7.24 -17.90
C GLY A 355 -21.44 6.93 -19.16
N THR A 356 -21.71 5.75 -19.71
CA THR A 356 -21.33 5.31 -21.05
C THR A 356 -21.63 6.37 -22.11
N ASP A 357 -20.61 7.05 -22.62
CA ASP A 357 -20.68 7.73 -23.92
C ASP A 357 -20.10 6.75 -24.96
N ASP A 358 -20.95 5.85 -25.42
CA ASP A 358 -20.72 5.03 -26.61
C ASP A 358 -20.79 5.96 -27.82
N ARG A 359 -19.62 6.35 -28.33
CA ARG A 359 -19.51 6.88 -29.69
C ARG A 359 -18.74 5.90 -30.54
N THR A 360 -19.50 4.97 -31.09
CA THR A 360 -19.29 4.41 -32.40
C THR A 360 -19.02 5.53 -33.41
N GLN A 361 -17.85 5.54 -34.04
CA GLN A 361 -17.65 6.23 -35.32
C GLN A 361 -17.17 5.20 -36.33
N GLU A 362 -18.12 4.76 -37.16
CA GLU A 362 -17.88 4.34 -38.54
C GLU A 362 -17.38 5.55 -39.35
N GLY A 363 -16.43 5.29 -40.26
CA GLY A 363 -15.87 6.26 -41.19
C GLY A 363 -14.52 5.84 -41.73
#